data_AF-A0A426D7X6-F1
#
_entry.id   AF-A0A426D7X6-F1
#
_cell.length_a   1.000
_cell.length_b   1.000
_cell.length_c   1.000
_cell.angle_alpha   90.00
_cell.angle_beta   90.00
_cell.angle_gamma   90.00
#
_symmetry.space_group_name_H-M   'P 1'
#
loop_
_entity.id
_entity.type
_entity.pdbx_description
1 polymer ?
#
loop_
_entity_poly.entity_id
_entity_poly.type
_entity_poly.pdbx_seq_one_letter_code
_entity_poly.pdbx_strand_id
1 'polypeptide(L)'
;MRFSKRYHLFEWLINLLLVIGPVILIGLGLLGTGGWIEMVLGTAFMIPISLGCTIFYGWLYFQPTPHHLAGYQWGLLAFYLLGLVGSLIMTTFAWNLS
;
A
#
# COMPACT_ATOMS: atom_id res chain seq x y z
N MET A 1 18.20 -16.15 -19.54
CA MET A 1 17.33 -15.10 -18.97
C MET A 1 17.48 -15.02 -17.43
N ARG A 2 18.60 -14.52 -16.89
CA ARG A 2 18.82 -14.36 -15.43
C ARG A 2 18.57 -12.93 -14.89
N PHE A 3 18.28 -11.98 -15.78
CA PHE A 3 18.08 -10.57 -15.41
C PHE A 3 16.76 -10.30 -14.68
N SER A 4 15.73 -11.14 -14.79
CA SER A 4 14.38 -10.87 -14.26
C SER A 4 14.29 -10.81 -12.71
N LYS A 5 15.03 -11.64 -11.96
CA LYS A 5 14.86 -11.72 -10.49
C LYS A 5 15.29 -10.47 -9.72
N ARG A 6 16.33 -9.76 -10.19
CA ARG A 6 16.86 -8.57 -9.50
C ARG A 6 15.92 -7.38 -9.61
N TYR A 7 15.27 -7.20 -10.76
CA TYR A 7 14.28 -6.14 -10.96
C TYR A 7 13.02 -6.38 -10.12
N HIS A 8 12.59 -7.62 -9.97
CA HIS A 8 11.46 -7.94 -9.08
C HIS A 8 11.74 -7.64 -7.61
N LEU A 9 12.92 -8.03 -7.10
CA LEU A 9 13.29 -7.72 -5.72
C LEU A 9 13.36 -6.21 -5.47
N PHE A 10 13.82 -5.45 -6.46
CA PHE A 10 13.88 -3.99 -6.41
C PHE A 10 12.49 -3.33 -6.45
N GLU A 11 11.57 -3.82 -7.29
CA GLU A 11 10.17 -3.37 -7.31
C GLU A 11 9.48 -3.62 -5.97
N TRP A 12 9.64 -4.83 -5.41
CA TRP A 12 9.11 -5.17 -4.10
C TRP A 12 9.70 -4.29 -3.00
N LEU A 13 10.99 -3.97 -3.06
CA LEU A 13 11.65 -3.09 -2.10
C LEU A 13 11.09 -1.66 -2.18
N ILE A 14 10.95 -1.10 -3.38
CA ILE A 14 10.36 0.24 -3.58
C ILE A 14 8.91 0.26 -3.09
N ASN A 15 8.12 -0.75 -3.47
CA ASN A 15 6.73 -0.86 -3.05
C ASN A 15 6.59 -0.99 -1.52
N LEU A 16 7.45 -1.78 -0.88
CA LEU A 16 7.53 -1.89 0.57
C LEU A 16 7.86 -0.54 1.22
N LEU A 17 8.88 0.16 0.70
CA LEU A 17 9.30 1.47 1.23
C LEU A 17 8.18 2.53 1.09
N LEU A 18 7.40 2.49 0.02
CA LEU A 18 6.26 3.38 -0.18
C LEU A 18 5.13 3.13 0.83
N VAL A 19 4.91 1.87 1.23
CA VAL A 19 3.88 1.52 2.23
C VAL A 19 4.36 1.74 3.66
N ILE A 20 5.66 1.57 3.92
CA ILE A 20 6.18 1.59 5.29
C ILE A 20 6.01 2.95 5.97
N GLY A 21 6.19 4.05 5.24
CA GLY A 21 6.02 5.40 5.78
C GLY A 21 4.61 5.66 6.31
N PRO A 22 3.57 5.51 5.47
CA PRO A 22 2.18 5.61 5.89
C PRO A 22 1.80 4.67 7.06
N VAL A 23 2.28 3.43 7.03
CA VAL A 23 2.03 2.45 8.10
C VAL A 23 2.67 2.88 9.43
N ILE A 24 3.90 3.40 9.38
CA ILE A 24 4.59 3.92 10.58
C ILE A 24 3.83 5.13 11.13
N LEU A 25 3.37 6.05 10.28
CA LEU A 25 2.58 7.22 10.72
C LEU A 25 1.29 6.79 11.44
N ILE A 26 0.57 5.80 10.90
CA ILE A 26 -0.63 5.26 11.56
C ILE A 26 -0.27 4.60 12.89
N GLY A 27 0.81 3.82 12.93
CA GLY A 27 1.28 3.16 14.16
C GLY A 27 1.68 4.15 15.25
N LEU A 28 2.38 5.23 14.90
CA LEU A 28 2.73 6.32 15.82
C LEU A 28 1.47 7.03 16.33
N GLY A 29 0.51 7.29 15.43
CA GLY A 29 -0.76 7.90 15.79
C GLY A 29 -1.59 7.07 16.78
N LEU A 30 -1.54 5.73 16.67
CA LEU A 30 -2.20 4.82 17.60
C LEU A 30 -1.57 4.77 18.99
N LEU A 31 -0.25 5.01 19.08
CA LEU A 31 0.48 4.95 20.35
C LEU A 31 0.51 6.31 21.08
N GLY A 32 0.25 7.42 20.38
CA GLY A 32 0.24 8.77 20.94
C GLY A 32 -1.13 9.18 21.48
N THR A 33 -1.17 9.73 22.70
CA THR A 33 -2.36 10.42 23.23
C THR A 33 -2.61 11.69 22.41
N GLY A 34 -3.49 11.62 21.41
CA GLY A 34 -3.77 12.72 20.48
C GLY A 34 -3.22 12.53 19.06
N GLY A 35 -2.73 11.33 18.72
CA GLY A 35 -2.10 11.02 17.43
C GLY A 35 -3.03 10.95 16.21
N TRP A 36 -4.20 11.61 16.25
CA TRP A 36 -5.21 11.54 15.19
C TRP A 36 -4.71 12.18 13.88
N ILE A 37 -3.86 13.21 13.97
CA ILE A 37 -3.29 13.87 12.78
C ILE A 37 -2.37 12.90 12.04
N GLU A 38 -1.52 12.17 12.76
CA GLU A 38 -0.59 11.19 12.22
C GLU A 38 -1.35 10.03 11.53
N MET A 39 -2.47 9.60 12.11
CA MET A 39 -3.35 8.59 11.50
C MET A 39 -4.01 9.11 10.22
N VAL A 40 -4.54 10.34 10.23
CA VAL A 40 -5.17 10.95 9.04
C VAL A 40 -4.12 11.15 7.94
N LEU A 41 -2.93 11.64 8.28
CA LEU A 41 -1.83 11.82 7.32
C LEU A 41 -1.39 10.48 6.74
N GLY A 42 -1.17 9.46 7.57
CA GLY A 42 -0.80 8.12 7.10
C GLY A 42 -1.87 7.53 6.16
N THR A 43 -3.15 7.68 6.48
CA THR A 43 -4.24 7.25 5.61
C THR A 43 -4.31 8.07 4.32
N ALA A 44 -4.13 9.39 4.40
CA ALA A 44 -4.12 10.28 3.24
C ALA A 44 -2.97 9.96 2.26
N PHE A 45 -1.82 9.47 2.75
CA PHE A 45 -0.74 8.98 1.90
C PHE A 45 -1.02 7.57 1.33
N MET A 46 -1.68 6.67 2.08
CA MET A 46 -2.03 5.34 1.57
C MET A 46 -3.02 5.38 0.40
N ILE A 47 -3.94 6.34 0.38
CA ILE A 47 -4.96 6.47 -0.68
C ILE A 47 -4.34 6.61 -2.08
N PRO A 48 -3.54 7.65 -2.40
CA PRO A 48 -3.00 7.84 -3.74
C PRO A 48 -2.02 6.74 -4.14
N ILE A 49 -1.28 6.17 -3.16
CA ILE A 49 -0.38 5.04 -3.42
C ILE A 49 -1.18 3.80 -3.86
N SER A 50 -2.23 3.47 -3.11
CA SER A 50 -3.08 2.30 -3.41
C SER A 50 -3.86 2.50 -4.72
N LEU A 51 -4.35 3.72 -4.96
CA LEU A 51 -5.07 4.07 -6.18
C LEU A 51 -4.15 4.03 -7.40
N GLY A 52 -2.94 4.57 -7.29
CA GLY A 52 -1.91 4.51 -8.32
C GLY A 52 -1.51 3.06 -8.65
N CYS A 53 -1.34 2.21 -7.63
CA CYS A 53 -1.10 0.78 -7.82
C CYS A 53 -2.28 0.10 -8.53
N THR A 54 -3.51 0.41 -8.12
CA THR A 54 -4.73 -0.16 -8.74
C THR A 54 -4.83 0.21 -10.21
N ILE A 55 -4.60 1.49 -10.55
CA ILE A 55 -4.64 1.96 -11.94
C ILE A 55 -3.49 1.33 -12.75
N PHE A 56 -2.27 1.30 -12.20
CA PHE A 56 -1.11 0.77 -12.89
C PHE A 56 -1.25 -0.74 -13.17
N TYR A 57 -1.58 -1.53 -12.14
CA TYR A 57 -1.75 -2.99 -12.28
C TYR A 57 -3.02 -3.34 -13.06
N GLY A 58 -4.09 -2.57 -12.90
CA GLY A 58 -5.30 -2.69 -13.71
C GLY A 58 -5.05 -2.40 -15.19
N TRP A 59 -4.22 -1.40 -15.52
CA TRP A 59 -3.81 -1.12 -16.89
C TRP A 59 -2.91 -2.23 -17.47
N LEU A 60 -1.99 -2.76 -16.66
CA LEU A 60 -1.12 -3.89 -17.02
C LEU A 60 -1.89 -5.17 -17.34
N TYR A 61 -3.05 -5.40 -16.71
CA TYR A 61 -3.91 -6.54 -16.99
C TYR A 61 -4.39 -6.58 -18.45
N PHE A 62 -4.59 -5.43 -19.09
CA PHE A 62 -5.01 -5.35 -20.48
C PHE A 62 -3.86 -5.54 -21.48
N GLN A 63 -2.61 -5.59 -21.01
CA GLN A 63 -1.46 -5.88 -21.85
C GLN A 63 -1.21 -7.40 -21.91
N PRO A 64 -0.75 -7.94 -23.05
CA PRO A 64 -0.37 -9.35 -23.17
C PRO A 64 0.90 -9.62 -22.35
N THR A 65 0.72 -9.79 -21.04
CA THR A 65 1.78 -10.11 -20.09
C THR A 65 1.84 -11.62 -19.85
N PRO A 66 3.05 -12.20 -19.71
CA PRO A 66 3.20 -13.61 -19.37
C PRO A 66 2.48 -13.94 -18.05
N HIS A 67 1.65 -14.99 -18.03
CA HIS A 67 0.76 -15.35 -16.91
C HIS A 67 1.45 -15.44 -15.53
N HIS A 68 2.74 -15.78 -15.50
CA HIS A 68 3.51 -15.86 -14.26
C HIS A 68 3.81 -14.48 -13.65
N LEU A 69 3.83 -13.40 -14.42
CA LEU A 69 4.02 -12.02 -13.93
C LEU A 69 2.71 -11.44 -13.40
N ALA A 70 1.57 -11.82 -13.99
CA ALA A 70 0.25 -11.35 -13.58
C ALA A 70 -0.06 -11.73 -12.11
N GLY A 71 0.23 -12.96 -11.70
CA GLY A 71 -0.05 -13.42 -10.33
C GLY A 71 0.64 -12.59 -9.24
N TYR A 72 1.90 -12.19 -9.45
CA TYR A 72 2.64 -11.37 -8.47
C TYR A 72 2.12 -9.94 -8.38
N GLN A 73 1.68 -9.37 -9.51
CA GLN A 73 1.13 -8.02 -9.59
C GLN A 73 -0.21 -7.91 -8.85
N TRP A 74 -1.08 -8.92 -8.99
CA TRP A 74 -2.34 -8.99 -8.24
C TRP A 74 -2.13 -9.21 -6.73
N GLY A 75 -1.09 -9.97 -6.34
CA GLY A 75 -0.72 -10.13 -4.93
C GLY A 75 -0.29 -8.81 -4.28
N LEU A 76 0.51 -8.01 -4.99
CA LEU A 76 0.91 -6.67 -4.55
C LEU A 76 -0.31 -5.75 -4.42
N LEU A 77 -1.17 -5.72 -5.45
CA LEU A 77 -2.39 -4.93 -5.42
C LEU A 77 -3.29 -5.27 -4.22
N ALA A 78 -3.50 -6.57 -3.96
CA ALA A 78 -4.27 -7.02 -2.81
C ALA A 78 -3.66 -6.54 -1.49
N PHE A 79 -2.34 -6.54 -1.37
CA PHE A 79 -1.63 -6.04 -0.19
C PHE A 79 -1.85 -4.53 0.03
N TYR A 80 -1.82 -3.73 -1.04
CA TYR A 80 -2.13 -2.30 -1.00
C TYR A 80 -3.57 -2.03 -0.57
N LEU A 81 -4.53 -2.76 -1.16
CA LEU A 81 -5.94 -2.61 -0.82
C LEU A 81 -6.24 -3.02 0.62
N LEU A 82 -5.64 -4.10 1.11
CA LEU A 82 -5.77 -4.51 2.51
C LEU A 82 -5.17 -3.46 3.45
N GLY A 83 -4.00 -2.91 3.12
CA GLY A 83 -3.38 -1.82 3.88
C GLY A 83 -4.24 -0.55 3.93
N LEU A 84 -4.86 -0.18 2.81
CA LEU A 84 -5.79 0.95 2.72
C LEU A 84 -7.07 0.73 3.54
N VAL A 85 -7.68 -0.45 3.42
CA VAL A 85 -8.88 -0.78 4.20
C VAL A 85 -8.55 -0.78 5.69
N GLY A 86 -7.42 -1.37 6.08
CA GLY A 86 -6.93 -1.35 7.45
C GLY A 86 -6.70 0.07 7.97
N SER A 87 -6.05 0.94 7.20
CA SER A 87 -5.80 2.33 7.62
C SER A 87 -7.08 3.15 7.78
N LEU A 88 -8.03 2.98 6.87
CA LEU A 88 -9.35 3.60 6.96
C LEU A 88 -10.10 3.14 8.22
N ILE A 89 -10.15 1.82 8.46
CA ILE A 89 -10.78 1.25 9.66
C ILE A 89 -10.16 1.86 10.92
N MET A 90 -8.83 1.84 11.05
CA MET A 90 -8.15 2.36 12.25
C MET A 90 -8.39 3.85 12.44
N THR A 91 -8.35 4.64 11.37
CA THR A 91 -8.60 6.09 11.42
C THR A 91 -10.04 6.39 11.83
N THR A 92 -11.01 5.65 11.29
CA THR A 92 -12.42 5.78 11.70
C THR A 92 -12.62 5.36 13.15
N PHE A 93 -12.00 4.28 13.62
CA PHE A 93 -12.08 3.86 15.01
C PHE A 93 -11.49 4.91 15.95
N ALA A 94 -10.31 5.45 15.65
CA ALA A 94 -9.68 6.50 16.43
C ALA A 94 -10.56 7.76 16.53
N TRP A 95 -11.18 8.17 15.41
CA TRP A 95 -12.11 9.31 15.38
C TRP A 95 -13.35 9.12 16.26
N ASN A 96 -13.87 7.89 16.37
CA ASN A 96 -15.03 7.61 17.22
C ASN A 96 -14.68 7.52 18.71
N LEU A 97 -13.40 7.33 19.05
CA LEU A 97 -12.91 7.20 20.42
C LEU A 97 -12.39 8.53 21.00
N SER A 98 -12.10 9.53 20.15
CA SER A 98 -11.71 10.90 20.51
C SER A 98 -12.91 11.81 20.71
#